data_AF-A0A2V9HN63-F1
#
_entry.id   AF-A0A2V9HN63-F1
#
_cell.length_a   1.000
_cell.length_b   1.000
_cell.length_c   1.000
_cell.angle_alpha   90.00
_cell.angle_beta   90.00
_cell.angle_gamma   90.00
#
_symmetry.space_group_name_H-M   'P 1'
#
loop_
_entity.id
_entity.type
_entity.pdbx_description
1 polymer ?
#
loop_
_entity_poly.entity_id
_entity_poly.type
_entity_poly.pdbx_seq_one_letter_code
_entity_poly.pdbx_strand_id
1 'polypeptide(L)'
;MTLPSNAGTRNSYSLALLRISVGILFLIFGEYKVFSTTFTLHGGFQFWINKFLEGGAYPFMAPVLRGFVLPHATSIAFLVAYGELAIGLALVLGILVRSASFCGLIFMLTMLFSSDYPGAGAPVWQYFGASLSHSVFGLCFAAFFVGRADSVLSVAALRKNRASISGDRNQ
;
A
#
# COMPACT_ATOMS: atom_id res chain seq x y z
N MET A 1 23.38 -17.93 5.55
CA MET A 1 22.71 -17.70 4.25
C MET A 1 23.64 -16.85 3.40
N THR A 2 24.39 -17.49 2.50
CA THR A 2 25.38 -16.83 1.64
C THR A 2 24.67 -16.17 0.47
N LEU A 3 24.71 -14.85 0.39
CA LEU A 3 24.12 -14.11 -0.73
C LEU A 3 24.95 -14.38 -2.01
N PRO A 4 24.34 -14.76 -3.13
CA PRO A 4 25.05 -14.96 -4.39
C PRO A 4 25.71 -13.66 -4.88
N SER A 5 26.92 -13.78 -5.43
CA SER A 5 27.87 -12.71 -5.75
C SER A 5 27.53 -11.84 -6.97
N ASN A 6 26.32 -11.94 -7.52
CA ASN A 6 25.90 -11.19 -8.70
C ASN A 6 25.02 -10.00 -8.30
N ALA A 7 25.39 -8.78 -8.70
CA ALA A 7 24.73 -7.54 -8.29
C ALA A 7 23.22 -7.53 -8.62
N GLY A 8 22.83 -8.14 -9.75
CA GLY A 8 21.43 -8.29 -10.14
C GLY A 8 20.62 -9.15 -9.16
N THR A 9 21.20 -10.24 -8.65
CA THR A 9 20.51 -11.14 -7.71
C THR A 9 20.34 -10.50 -6.33
N ARG A 10 21.35 -9.75 -5.85
CA ARG A 10 21.25 -8.99 -4.60
C ARG A 10 20.14 -7.95 -4.63
N ASN A 11 20.01 -7.22 -5.74
CA ASN A 11 18.96 -6.20 -5.90
C ASN A 11 17.56 -6.84 -5.83
N SER A 12 17.36 -7.99 -6.48
CA SER A 12 16.07 -8.69 -6.43
C SER A 12 15.72 -9.20 -5.03
N TYR A 13 16.69 -9.66 -4.24
CA TYR A 13 16.48 -10.03 -2.83
C TYR A 13 16.15 -8.81 -1.96
N SER A 14 16.84 -7.69 -2.13
CA SER A 14 16.53 -6.44 -1.43
C SER A 14 15.12 -5.95 -1.73
N LEU A 15 14.70 -6.01 -3.00
CA LEU A 15 13.36 -5.64 -3.43
C LEU A 15 12.29 -6.57 -2.84
N ALA A 16 12.55 -7.88 -2.77
CA ALA A 16 11.65 -8.85 -2.15
C ALA A 16 11.55 -8.66 -0.63
N LEU A 17 12.66 -8.33 0.04
CA LEU A 17 12.67 -8.06 1.48
C LEU A 17 11.89 -6.77 1.78
N LEU A 18 12.11 -5.70 1.00
CA LEU A 18 11.35 -4.47 1.10
C LEU A 18 9.84 -4.71 0.88
N ARG A 19 9.48 -5.55 -0.11
CA ARG A 19 8.09 -5.95 -0.38
C ARG A 19 7.45 -6.60 0.83
N ILE A 20 8.14 -7.56 1.46
CA ILE A 20 7.64 -8.28 2.65
C ILE A 20 7.52 -7.31 3.84
N SER A 21 8.52 -6.47 4.09
CA SER A 21 8.48 -5.47 5.17
C SER A 21 7.30 -4.50 5.02
N VAL A 22 7.10 -3.95 3.82
CA VAL A 22 5.95 -3.06 3.54
C VAL A 22 4.63 -3.83 3.67
N GLY A 23 4.56 -5.07 3.18
CA GLY A 23 3.39 -5.92 3.31
C GLY A 23 3.01 -6.21 4.77
N ILE A 24 3.99 -6.47 5.64
CA ILE A 24 3.78 -6.69 7.08
C ILE A 24 3.23 -5.42 7.75
N LEU A 25 3.77 -4.24 7.43
CA LEU A 25 3.25 -2.99 7.97
C LEU A 25 1.77 -2.79 7.59
N PHE A 26 1.42 -3.06 6.34
CA PHE A 26 0.03 -3.00 5.87
C PHE A 26 -0.87 -4.04 6.53
N LEU A 27 -0.36 -5.24 6.83
CA LEU A 27 -1.11 -6.24 7.60
C LEU A 27 -1.40 -5.74 9.02
N ILE A 28 -0.42 -5.15 9.70
CA ILE A 28 -0.61 -4.60 11.06
C ILE A 28 -1.65 -3.47 11.05
N PHE A 29 -1.57 -2.56 10.07
CA PHE A 29 -2.55 -1.48 9.94
C PHE A 29 -3.94 -1.98 9.55
N GLY A 30 -4.01 -2.92 8.60
CA GLY A 30 -5.25 -3.53 8.14
C GLY A 30 -5.94 -4.34 9.23
N GLU A 31 -5.20 -5.17 9.96
CA GLU A 31 -5.69 -5.93 11.11
C GLU A 31 -6.25 -4.97 12.16
N TYR A 32 -5.48 -3.98 12.57
CA TYR A 32 -5.94 -2.99 13.54
C TYR A 32 -7.26 -2.35 13.10
N LYS A 33 -7.43 -2.00 11.82
CA LYS A 33 -8.66 -1.37 11.31
C LYS A 33 -9.84 -2.32 11.10
N VAL A 34 -9.59 -3.58 10.72
CA VAL A 34 -10.63 -4.59 10.50
C VAL A 34 -11.18 -5.10 11.84
N PHE A 35 -10.30 -5.30 12.82
CA PHE A 35 -10.69 -5.81 14.15
C PHE A 35 -11.12 -4.69 15.11
N SER A 36 -10.72 -3.43 14.89
CA SER A 36 -11.25 -2.30 15.65
C SER A 36 -12.61 -1.85 15.11
N THR A 37 -13.68 -2.33 15.73
CA THR A 37 -15.06 -1.89 15.47
C THR A 37 -15.29 -0.39 15.70
N THR A 38 -14.39 0.28 16.43
CA THR A 38 -14.39 1.74 16.62
C THR A 38 -14.22 2.51 15.30
N PHE A 39 -13.43 1.98 14.37
CA PHE A 39 -13.16 2.64 13.09
C PHE A 39 -14.33 2.54 12.11
N THR A 40 -15.05 1.41 12.13
CA THR A 40 -16.11 1.08 11.17
C THR A 40 -17.54 1.34 11.67
N LEU A 41 -17.84 1.13 12.96
CA LEU A 41 -19.21 1.15 13.48
C LEU A 41 -19.56 2.37 14.34
N HIS A 42 -18.57 3.04 14.96
CA HIS A 42 -18.83 4.17 15.89
C HIS A 42 -18.48 5.55 15.31
N GLY A 43 -18.49 5.69 13.97
CA GLY A 43 -18.19 6.97 13.33
C GLY A 43 -16.70 7.37 13.34
N GLY A 44 -15.78 6.46 13.68
CA GLY A 44 -14.34 6.74 13.66
C GLY A 44 -13.82 7.17 12.29
N PHE A 45 -14.39 6.63 11.21
CA PHE A 45 -14.08 7.09 9.86
C PHE A 45 -14.56 8.52 9.59
N GLN A 46 -15.78 8.89 10.03
CA GLN A 46 -16.25 10.28 9.93
C GLN A 46 -15.38 11.23 10.74
N PHE A 47 -14.90 10.83 11.91
CA PHE A 47 -13.93 11.60 12.70
C PHE A 47 -12.64 11.84 11.92
N TRP A 48 -12.09 10.81 11.28
CA TRP A 48 -10.90 10.95 10.43
C TRP A 48 -11.15 11.84 9.21
N ILE A 49 -12.29 11.71 8.54
CA ILE A 49 -12.66 12.59 7.41
C ILE A 49 -12.79 14.05 7.85
N ASN A 50 -13.41 14.32 9.00
CA ASN A 50 -13.47 15.68 9.53
C ASN A 50 -12.07 16.19 9.89
N LYS A 51 -11.23 15.34 10.49
CA LYS A 51 -9.83 15.68 10.77
C LYS A 51 -9.01 15.97 9.51
N PHE A 52 -9.27 15.26 8.40
CA PHE A 52 -8.67 15.57 7.10
C PHE A 52 -9.15 16.92 6.56
N LEU A 53 -10.45 17.21 6.68
CA LEU A 53 -11.02 18.49 6.29
C LEU A 53 -10.49 19.65 7.13
N GLU A 54 -10.22 19.44 8.42
CA GLU A 54 -9.61 20.42 9.33
C GLU A 54 -8.10 20.56 9.12
N GLY A 55 -7.39 19.47 8.85
CA GLY A 55 -5.94 19.42 8.67
C GLY A 55 -5.45 19.94 7.31
N GLY A 56 -6.37 20.20 6.38
CA GLY A 56 -6.06 20.68 5.04
C GLY A 56 -6.26 19.57 4.00
N ALA A 57 -7.49 19.42 3.53
CA ALA A 57 -7.79 18.66 2.33
C ALA A 57 -7.62 19.55 1.09
N TYR A 58 -7.19 18.98 -0.04
CA TYR A 58 -7.16 19.73 -1.28
C TYR A 58 -8.59 20.22 -1.65
N PRO A 59 -8.74 21.45 -2.17
CA PRO A 59 -10.05 22.06 -2.43
C PRO A 59 -10.91 21.29 -3.43
N PHE A 60 -10.29 20.50 -4.32
CA PHE A 60 -11.02 19.62 -5.24
C PHE A 60 -11.47 18.29 -4.59
N MET A 61 -10.80 17.83 -3.54
CA MET A 61 -11.18 16.62 -2.80
C MET A 61 -12.16 16.88 -1.66
N ALA A 62 -12.11 18.07 -1.04
CA ALA A 62 -13.06 18.47 0.00
C ALA A 62 -14.54 18.23 -0.36
N PRO A 63 -15.05 18.58 -1.56
CA PRO A 63 -16.44 18.30 -1.94
C PRO A 63 -16.70 16.81 -2.18
N VAL A 64 -15.72 16.04 -2.65
CA VAL A 64 -15.86 14.58 -2.83
C VAL A 64 -15.94 13.88 -1.48
N LEU A 65 -15.11 14.30 -0.52
CA LEU A 65 -15.14 13.77 0.85
C LEU A 65 -16.47 14.06 1.53
N ARG A 66 -17.00 15.28 1.39
CA ARG A 66 -18.28 15.66 2.00
C ARG A 66 -19.50 15.07 1.31
N GLY A 67 -19.51 15.03 -0.02
CA GLY A 67 -20.68 14.63 -0.82
C GLY A 67 -20.78 13.13 -1.11
N PHE A 68 -19.65 12.42 -1.18
CA PHE A 68 -19.62 11.01 -1.56
C PHE A 68 -19.12 10.12 -0.42
N VAL A 69 -18.08 10.55 0.30
CA VAL A 69 -17.43 9.73 1.32
C VAL A 69 -18.19 9.77 2.65
N LEU A 70 -18.69 10.93 3.11
CA LEU A 70 -19.45 11.02 4.36
C LEU A 70 -20.79 10.23 4.35
N PRO A 71 -21.61 10.25 3.28
CA PRO A 71 -22.85 9.48 3.23
C PRO A 71 -22.64 7.96 3.18
N HIS A 72 -21.50 7.53 2.64
CA HIS A 72 -21.09 6.14 2.52
C HIS A 72 -19.90 5.80 3.43
N ALA A 73 -19.77 6.53 4.54
CA ALA A 73 -18.60 6.46 5.42
C ALA A 73 -18.31 5.04 5.89
N THR A 74 -19.34 4.29 6.29
CA THR A 74 -19.19 2.92 6.80
C THR A 74 -18.74 1.94 5.72
N SER A 75 -19.35 1.97 4.53
CA SER A 75 -18.98 1.05 3.44
C SER A 75 -17.59 1.36 2.89
N ILE A 76 -17.24 2.64 2.75
CA ILE A 76 -15.90 3.06 2.36
C ILE A 76 -14.88 2.70 3.46
N ALA A 77 -15.20 2.85 4.75
CA ALA A 77 -14.32 2.45 5.83
C ALA A 77 -14.00 0.95 5.79
N PHE A 78 -15.01 0.10 5.55
CA PHE A 78 -14.79 -1.33 5.34
C PHE A 78 -13.97 -1.60 4.09
N LEU A 79 -14.29 -0.97 2.96
CA LEU A 79 -13.54 -1.15 1.71
C LEU A 79 -12.06 -0.80 1.89
N VAL A 80 -11.77 0.29 2.61
CA VAL A 80 -10.41 0.74 2.92
C VAL A 80 -9.72 -0.24 3.87
N ALA A 81 -10.37 -0.65 4.96
CA ALA A 81 -9.78 -1.57 5.94
C ALA A 81 -9.47 -2.95 5.33
N TYR A 82 -10.42 -3.53 4.59
CA TYR A 82 -10.22 -4.79 3.87
C TYR A 82 -9.24 -4.62 2.71
N GLY A 83 -9.21 -3.46 2.05
CA GLY A 83 -8.27 -3.14 0.98
C GLY A 83 -6.82 -3.12 1.47
N GLU A 84 -6.56 -2.43 2.58
CA GLU A 84 -5.23 -2.39 3.22
C GLU A 84 -4.77 -3.79 3.64
N LEU A 85 -5.67 -4.57 4.24
CA LEU A 85 -5.39 -5.96 4.63
C LEU A 85 -5.09 -6.84 3.40
N ALA A 86 -5.90 -6.74 2.35
CA ALA A 86 -5.72 -7.51 1.12
C ALA A 86 -4.42 -7.15 0.39
N ILE A 87 -4.06 -5.87 0.35
CA ILE A 87 -2.79 -5.39 -0.22
C ILE A 87 -1.62 -5.93 0.60
N GLY A 88 -1.68 -5.84 1.93
CA GLY A 88 -0.65 -6.39 2.82
C GLY A 88 -0.46 -7.89 2.59
N LEU A 89 -1.56 -8.64 2.53
CA LEU A 89 -1.53 -10.09 2.29
C LEU A 89 -0.96 -10.44 0.90
N ALA A 90 -1.37 -9.71 -0.14
CA ALA A 90 -0.86 -9.90 -1.50
C ALA A 90 0.65 -9.61 -1.61
N LEU A 91 1.13 -8.57 -0.92
CA LEU A 91 2.56 -8.24 -0.84
C LEU A 91 3.35 -9.28 -0.03
N VAL A 92 2.83 -9.77 1.09
CA VAL A 92 3.53 -10.79 1.89
C VAL A 92 3.61 -12.11 1.13
N LEU A 93 2.47 -12.59 0.62
CA LEU A 93 2.39 -13.86 -0.13
C LEU A 93 3.07 -13.78 -1.50
N GLY A 94 3.28 -12.58 -2.04
CA GLY A 94 3.84 -12.42 -3.38
C GLY A 94 2.91 -12.92 -4.47
N ILE A 95 1.60 -12.82 -4.26
CA ILE A 95 0.56 -13.21 -5.23
C ILE A 95 -0.15 -11.92 -5.63
N LEU A 96 -0.24 -11.63 -6.93
CA LEU A 96 -0.85 -10.39 -7.45
C LEU A 96 -0.14 -9.09 -7.00
N VAL A 97 1.17 -9.14 -6.71
CA VAL A 97 1.98 -7.98 -6.26
C VAL A 97 1.78 -6.75 -7.14
N ARG A 98 1.62 -6.93 -8.45
CA ARG A 98 1.43 -5.83 -9.40
C ARG A 98 0.09 -5.12 -9.22
N SER A 99 -1.00 -5.88 -9.10
CA SER A 99 -2.34 -5.33 -8.87
C SER A 99 -2.45 -4.73 -7.47
N ALA A 100 -1.88 -5.38 -6.46
CA ALA A 100 -1.82 -4.87 -5.10
C ALA A 100 -1.01 -3.57 -5.01
N SER A 101 0.12 -3.47 -5.72
CA SER A 101 0.93 -2.26 -5.76
C SER A 101 0.23 -1.12 -6.50
N PHE A 102 -0.51 -1.42 -7.58
CA PHE A 102 -1.31 -0.43 -8.28
C PHE A 102 -2.44 0.11 -7.40
N CYS A 103 -3.19 -0.78 -6.74
CA CYS A 103 -4.25 -0.41 -5.80
C CYS A 103 -3.69 0.38 -4.60
N GLY A 104 -2.60 -0.09 -4.00
CA GLY A 104 -1.91 0.60 -2.89
C GLY A 104 -1.39 1.97 -3.28
N LEU A 105 -0.86 2.13 -4.49
CA LEU A 105 -0.42 3.42 -5.01
C LEU A 105 -1.60 4.40 -5.17
N ILE A 106 -2.73 3.95 -5.76
CA ILE A 106 -3.94 4.78 -5.86
C ILE A 106 -4.45 5.16 -4.47
N PHE A 107 -4.45 4.22 -3.53
CA PHE A 107 -4.90 4.45 -2.16
C PHE A 107 -4.03 5.49 -1.44
N MET A 108 -2.70 5.38 -1.55
CA MET A 108 -1.76 6.35 -0.98
C MET A 108 -1.91 7.74 -1.61
N LEU A 109 -2.12 7.82 -2.94
CA LEU A 109 -2.40 9.10 -3.61
C LEU A 109 -3.72 9.71 -3.16
N THR A 110 -4.75 8.90 -2.93
CA THR A 110 -6.04 9.38 -2.44
C THR A 110 -5.91 9.95 -1.02
N MET A 111 -5.17 9.27 -0.14
CA MET A 111 -4.88 9.73 1.21
C MET A 111 -4.06 11.02 1.20
N LEU A 112 -3.07 11.10 0.31
CA LEU A 112 -2.24 12.29 0.09
C LEU A 112 -3.09 13.52 -0.23
N PHE A 113 -3.99 13.41 -1.22
CA PHE A 113 -4.85 14.52 -1.61
C PHE A 113 -5.92 14.86 -0.56
N SER A 114 -6.30 13.89 0.27
CA SER A 114 -7.24 14.09 1.38
C SER A 114 -6.64 14.84 2.57
N SER A 115 -5.36 14.65 2.89
CA SER A 115 -4.81 15.05 4.20
C SER A 115 -3.66 16.06 4.16
N ASP A 116 -2.93 16.15 3.06
CA ASP A 116 -1.60 16.78 3.03
C ASP A 116 -1.59 18.10 2.26
N TYR A 117 -2.59 18.97 2.48
CA TYR A 117 -2.61 20.33 1.92
C TYR A 117 -2.12 21.37 2.95
N PRO A 118 -0.83 21.75 2.94
CA PRO A 118 -0.28 22.77 3.84
C PRO A 118 -0.73 24.21 3.51
N GLY A 119 -1.51 24.44 2.44
CA GLY A 119 -2.05 25.76 2.06
C GLY A 119 -1.44 26.34 0.77
N ALA A 120 -2.19 27.19 0.06
CA ALA A 120 -1.86 27.67 -1.30
C ALA A 120 -0.55 28.47 -1.43
N GLY A 121 0.00 28.96 -0.30
CA GLY A 121 1.23 29.74 -0.24
C GLY A 121 2.41 29.02 0.42
N ALA A 122 2.27 27.72 0.74
CA ALA A 122 3.33 26.97 1.39
C ALA A 122 4.51 26.70 0.43
N PRO A 123 5.76 26.70 0.91
CA PRO A 123 6.89 26.27 0.10
C PRO A 123 6.76 24.79 -0.30
N VAL A 124 7.21 24.44 -1.50
CA VAL A 124 7.15 23.07 -2.07
C VAL A 124 7.70 21.98 -1.14
N TRP A 125 8.67 22.30 -0.29
CA TRP A 125 9.22 21.36 0.70
C TRP A 125 8.24 20.99 1.82
N GLN A 126 7.34 21.90 2.23
CA GLN A 126 6.33 21.61 3.24
C GLN A 126 5.27 20.63 2.73
N TYR A 127 4.97 20.65 1.43
CA TYR A 127 4.10 19.63 0.81
C TYR A 127 4.73 18.25 0.91
N PHE A 128 6.04 18.14 0.63
CA PHE A 128 6.78 16.89 0.80
C PHE A 128 6.87 16.44 2.26
N GLY A 129 7.07 17.39 3.19
CA GLY A 129 7.16 17.11 4.63
C GLY A 129 5.84 16.62 5.23
N ALA A 130 4.71 17.25 4.89
CA ALA A 130 3.39 16.81 5.33
C ALA A 130 3.06 15.41 4.78
N SER A 131 3.32 15.22 3.48
CA SER A 131 3.10 14.01 2.70
C SER A 131 4.02 12.82 3.03
N LEU A 132 5.04 12.99 3.87
CA LEU A 132 6.19 12.07 3.91
C LEU A 132 5.79 10.62 4.20
N SER A 133 4.80 10.42 5.07
CA SER A 133 4.25 9.10 5.39
C SER A 133 3.63 8.42 4.17
N HIS A 134 2.83 9.13 3.38
CA HIS A 134 2.13 8.58 2.22
C HIS A 134 3.01 8.46 0.98
N SER A 135 3.89 9.44 0.74
CA SER A 135 4.79 9.46 -0.43
C SER A 135 5.86 8.36 -0.37
N VAL A 136 6.41 8.07 0.82
CA VAL A 136 7.39 6.98 0.99
C VAL A 136 6.75 5.63 0.65
N PHE A 137 5.54 5.35 1.15
CA PHE A 137 4.82 4.13 0.77
C PHE A 137 4.44 4.12 -0.71
N GLY A 138 3.99 5.25 -1.27
CA GLY A 138 3.70 5.40 -2.69
C GLY A 138 4.91 5.10 -3.59
N LEU A 139 6.09 5.59 -3.22
CA LEU A 139 7.35 5.31 -3.92
C LEU A 139 7.75 3.84 -3.81
N CYS A 140 7.58 3.22 -2.64
CA CYS A 140 7.78 1.78 -2.47
C CYS A 140 6.86 0.96 -3.40
N PHE A 141 5.57 1.31 -3.47
CA PHE A 141 4.64 0.65 -4.38
C PHE A 141 4.99 0.88 -5.86
N ALA A 142 5.41 2.09 -6.23
CA ALA A 142 5.91 2.37 -7.57
C ALA A 142 7.15 1.54 -7.89
N ALA A 143 8.08 1.42 -6.95
CA ALA A 143 9.26 0.57 -7.07
C ALA A 143 8.91 -0.92 -7.19
N PHE A 144 7.86 -1.40 -6.52
CA PHE A 144 7.35 -2.77 -6.67
C PHE A 144 6.59 -2.99 -7.98
N PHE A 145 5.98 -1.94 -8.53
CA PHE A 145 5.28 -2.00 -9.80
C PHE A 145 6.24 -2.00 -11.00
N VAL A 146 7.29 -1.18 -10.93
CA VAL A 146 8.32 -1.04 -11.97
C VAL A 146 9.41 -2.12 -11.82
N GLY A 147 9.85 -2.37 -10.59
CA GLY A 147 10.80 -3.43 -10.29
C GLY A 147 10.12 -4.79 -10.35
N ARG A 148 10.78 -5.79 -10.93
CA ARG A 148 10.29 -7.19 -10.94
C ARG A 148 10.38 -7.80 -9.54
N ALA A 149 9.65 -7.26 -8.55
CA ALA A 149 9.58 -7.73 -7.17
C ALA A 149 9.01 -9.16 -7.03
N ASP A 150 8.45 -9.70 -8.13
CA ASP A 150 7.99 -11.09 -8.25
C ASP A 150 9.08 -12.06 -8.75
N SER A 151 10.29 -11.57 -9.07
CA SER A 151 11.33 -12.42 -9.67
C SER A 151 11.95 -13.42 -8.70
N VAL A 152 11.86 -13.19 -7.38
CA VAL A 152 12.48 -14.02 -6.32
C VAL A 152 11.58 -14.02 -5.08
N LEU A 153 11.45 -15.16 -4.37
CA LEU A 153 10.60 -15.29 -3.16
C LEU A 153 9.10 -14.96 -3.38
N SER A 154 8.56 -15.24 -4.57
CA SER A 154 7.12 -15.32 -4.82
C SER A 154 6.66 -16.78 -4.93
N VAL A 155 5.40 -17.05 -4.59
CA VAL A 155 4.79 -18.38 -4.75
C VAL A 155 4.82 -18.81 -6.23
N ALA A 156 4.73 -17.85 -7.16
CA ALA A 156 4.90 -18.10 -8.60
C ALA A 156 6.32 -18.52 -8.97
N ALA A 157 7.36 -17.89 -8.41
CA ALA A 157 8.76 -18.27 -8.62
C ALA A 157 9.07 -19.67 -8.06
N LEU A 158 8.52 -20.01 -6.89
CA LEU A 158 8.63 -21.34 -6.30
C LEU A 158 7.93 -22.41 -7.15
N ARG A 159 6.74 -22.12 -7.69
CA ARG A 159 6.01 -23.04 -8.56
C ARG A 159 6.73 -23.27 -9.90
N LYS A 160 7.36 -22.23 -10.47
CA LYS A 160 8.15 -22.32 -11.71
C LYS A 160 9.42 -23.15 -11.53
N ASN A 161 10.17 -22.96 -10.44
CA ASN A 161 11.34 -23.78 -10.12
C ASN A 161 10.98 -25.25 -9.83
N ARG A 162 9.84 -25.50 -9.17
CA ARG A 162 9.40 -26.87 -8.92
C ARG A 162 8.99 -27.60 -10.21
N ALA A 163 8.39 -26.88 -11.16
CA ALA A 163 8.04 -27.44 -12.47
C ALA A 163 9.28 -27.78 -13.31
N SER A 164 10.33 -26.94 -13.30
CA SER A 164 11.56 -27.24 -14.05
C SER A 164 12.31 -28.46 -13.49
N ILE A 165 12.40 -28.59 -12.16
CA ILE A 165 13.03 -29.74 -11.49
C ILE A 165 12.28 -31.06 -11.75
N SER A 166 10.97 -31.00 -11.98
CA SER A 166 10.16 -32.19 -12.32
C SER A 166 10.31 -32.61 -13.79
N GLY A 167 10.55 -31.66 -14.70
CA GLY A 167 10.77 -31.96 -16.12
C GLY A 167 12.13 -32.62 -16.37
N ASP A 168 13.16 -32.19 -15.64
CA ASP A 168 14.53 -32.68 -15.75
C ASP A 168 14.73 -34.09 -15.15
N ARG A 169 13.77 -34.55 -14.34
CA ARG A 169 13.81 -35.88 -13.68
C ARG A 169 13.09 -36.97 -14.47
N ASN A 170 12.41 -36.60 -15.54
CA ASN A 170 11.63 -37.49 -16.42
C ASN A 170 12.26 -37.63 -17.82
N GLN A 171 13.50 -37.15 -17.98
CA GLN A 171 14.38 -37.45 -19.12
C GLN A 171 15.54 -38.32 -18.62
#